data_AF-A0A2P4S5Z1-F1
#
_entry.id   AF-A0A2P4S5Z1-F1
#
_cell.length_a   1.000
_cell.length_b   1.000
_cell.length_c   1.000
_cell.angle_alpha   90.00
_cell.angle_beta   90.00
_cell.angle_gamma   90.00
#
_symmetry.space_group_name_H-M   'P 1'
#
loop_
_entity.id
_entity.type
_entity.pdbx_description
1 polymer ?
#
loop_
_entity_poly.entity_id
_entity_poly.type
_entity_poly.pdbx_seq_one_letter_code
_entity_poly.pdbx_strand_id
1 'polypeptide(L)'
;MASCLSTVWTCIIIVCKMLYQLKIVDPSEYSSNCTQPLLNGTNLSPEEMGNSTLYRGPVDPANWFGIRKGFPNLGYIQNHLLVLLLLVLEAVVYRRQEYYRKQHQLVAPITETIFEDVSREQLDHGLVTCAKYFLNYFYYKFGLEICFLMTVNVIGQRMNFMVILHGCWLVVILTRRRRAAIARLWPKYCLFLVVFLLYQYLLCVGMPPALCMDYPWRWSQSLPMNSALIKWLYLPDFFVAPKSTNLINDFVLLLCAAQQWRVFVAERTEEWLRAAGDNADRPDLEREPHNPTPNFIHC
;
A
#
# COMPACT_ATOMS: atom_id res chain seq x y z
N MET A 1 9.55 -13.42 -9.03
CA MET A 1 8.32 -13.71 -9.80
C MET A 1 7.44 -12.48 -9.97
N ALA A 2 6.96 -11.83 -8.89
CA ALA A 2 6.12 -10.65 -9.00
C ALA A 2 6.76 -9.49 -9.78
N SER A 3 8.02 -9.12 -9.49
CA SER A 3 8.76 -8.09 -10.24
C SER A 3 8.82 -8.39 -11.75
N CYS A 4 9.13 -9.64 -12.14
CA CYS A 4 9.13 -10.06 -13.55
C CYS A 4 7.75 -9.92 -14.22
N LEU A 5 6.68 -10.33 -13.54
CA LEU A 5 5.32 -10.16 -14.06
C LEU A 5 4.94 -8.69 -14.22
N SER A 6 5.30 -7.85 -13.24
CA SER A 6 5.11 -6.40 -13.31
C SER A 6 5.85 -5.78 -14.49
N THR A 7 7.08 -6.23 -14.78
CA THR A 7 7.85 -5.77 -15.94
C THR A 7 7.13 -6.11 -17.25
N VAL A 8 6.70 -7.37 -17.41
CA VAL A 8 5.97 -7.82 -18.61
C VAL A 8 4.68 -7.03 -18.81
N TRP A 9 3.86 -6.90 -17.76
CA TRP A 9 2.60 -6.16 -17.84
C TRP A 9 2.81 -4.67 -18.11
N THR A 10 3.83 -4.06 -17.50
CA THR A 10 4.16 -2.65 -17.76
C THR A 10 4.52 -2.44 -19.23
N CYS A 11 5.32 -3.35 -19.83
CA CYS A 11 5.63 -3.31 -21.26
C CYS A 11 4.38 -3.46 -22.14
N ILE A 12 3.50 -4.42 -21.82
CA ILE A 12 2.23 -4.62 -22.53
C ILE A 12 1.39 -3.34 -22.49
N ILE A 13 1.24 -2.71 -21.32
CA ILE A 13 0.45 -1.48 -21.17
C ILE A 13 1.06 -0.32 -21.98
N ILE A 14 2.39 -0.16 -21.98
CA ILE A 14 3.07 0.86 -22.79
C ILE A 14 2.76 0.67 -24.27
N VAL A 15 2.91 -0.56 -24.78
CA VAL A 15 2.63 -0.87 -26.19
C VAL A 15 1.17 -0.61 -26.53
N CYS A 16 0.22 -1.08 -25.72
CA CYS A 16 -1.21 -0.83 -25.94
C CYS A 16 -1.53 0.66 -25.96
N LYS A 17 -0.97 1.45 -25.03
CA LYS A 17 -1.18 2.91 -24.98
C LYS A 17 -0.62 3.64 -26.19
N MET A 18 0.51 3.19 -26.72
CA MET A 18 1.12 3.75 -27.93
C MET A 18 0.33 3.40 -29.18
N LEU A 19 -0.09 2.14 -29.32
CA LEU A 19 -0.92 1.68 -30.45
C LEU A 19 -2.26 2.42 -30.51
N TYR A 20 -2.87 2.72 -29.36
CA TYR A 20 -4.13 3.46 -29.29
C TYR A 20 -4.04 4.93 -29.76
N GLN A 21 -2.82 5.49 -29.90
CA GLN A 21 -2.63 6.84 -30.46
C GLN A 21 -2.61 6.86 -32.00
N LEU A 22 -2.62 5.69 -32.66
CA LEU A 22 -2.62 5.62 -34.12
C LEU A 22 -3.89 6.27 -34.70
N LYS A 23 -3.75 6.95 -35.84
CA LYS A 23 -4.85 7.65 -36.50
C LYS A 23 -6.01 6.72 -36.89
N ILE A 24 -5.71 5.45 -37.15
CA ILE A 24 -6.71 4.43 -37.54
C ILE A 24 -7.68 4.08 -36.42
N VAL A 25 -7.32 4.29 -35.15
CA VAL A 25 -8.18 3.97 -34.01
C VAL A 25 -9.02 5.20 -33.71
N ASP A 26 -10.32 5.22 -34.02
CA ASP A 26 -11.19 6.38 -33.74
C ASP A 26 -12.30 6.10 -32.71
N PRO A 27 -12.19 6.64 -31.47
CA PRO A 27 -13.20 6.46 -30.42
C PRO A 27 -14.61 6.92 -30.79
N SER A 28 -14.75 7.82 -31.77
CA SER A 28 -16.06 8.29 -32.21
C SER A 28 -16.93 7.16 -32.77
N GLU A 29 -16.33 6.11 -33.34
CA GLU A 29 -17.03 4.99 -33.98
C GLU A 29 -17.66 4.00 -32.98
N TYR A 30 -17.12 3.90 -31.77
CA TYR A 30 -17.53 2.89 -30.77
C TYR A 30 -17.84 3.47 -29.39
N SER A 31 -17.76 4.79 -29.22
CA SER A 31 -18.18 5.46 -27.98
C SER A 31 -19.68 5.29 -27.73
N SER A 32 -20.04 5.12 -26.47
CA SER A 32 -21.45 4.97 -26.05
C SER A 32 -21.99 6.31 -25.54
N ASN A 33 -23.09 6.77 -26.09
CA ASN A 33 -23.77 7.98 -25.62
C ASN A 33 -24.90 7.61 -24.66
N CYS A 34 -24.68 7.78 -23.36
CA CYS A 34 -25.66 7.41 -22.34
C CYS A 34 -26.76 8.48 -22.23
N THR A 35 -28.00 8.10 -22.46
CA THR A 35 -29.16 8.99 -22.35
C THR A 35 -29.42 9.38 -20.89
N GLN A 36 -29.63 10.67 -20.65
CA GLN A 36 -29.97 11.17 -19.32
C GLN A 36 -31.34 10.61 -18.86
N PRO A 37 -31.42 10.08 -17.63
CA PRO A 37 -32.68 9.60 -17.07
C PRO A 37 -33.62 10.76 -16.74
N LEU A 38 -34.92 10.45 -16.64
CA LEU A 38 -35.94 11.40 -16.17
C LEU A 38 -35.66 11.81 -14.72
N LEU A 39 -36.01 13.04 -14.35
CA LEU A 39 -35.80 13.62 -12.99
C LEU A 39 -36.36 12.76 -11.84
N ASN A 40 -37.41 11.96 -12.09
CA ASN A 40 -38.01 11.09 -11.08
C ASN A 40 -37.29 9.73 -10.94
N GLY A 41 -36.34 9.43 -11.82
CA GLY A 41 -35.61 8.17 -11.90
C GLY A 41 -34.25 8.18 -11.21
N THR A 42 -33.75 9.35 -10.81
CA THR A 42 -32.45 9.48 -10.12
C THR A 42 -32.51 10.49 -8.98
N ASN A 43 -31.65 10.28 -7.99
CA ASN A 43 -31.46 11.20 -6.85
C ASN A 43 -30.43 12.32 -7.16
N LEU A 44 -30.08 12.55 -8.43
CA LEU A 44 -29.10 13.54 -8.87
C LEU A 44 -29.81 14.78 -9.41
N SER A 45 -29.33 15.97 -9.04
CA SER A 45 -29.77 17.21 -9.69
C SER A 45 -29.27 17.32 -11.14
N PRO A 46 -29.92 18.14 -12.00
CA PRO A 46 -29.47 18.34 -13.38
C PRO A 46 -28.00 18.73 -13.52
N GLU A 47 -27.51 19.59 -12.63
CA GLU A 47 -26.11 20.04 -12.62
C GLU A 47 -25.15 18.91 -12.23
N GLU A 48 -25.51 18.08 -11.25
CA GLU A 48 -24.72 16.91 -10.85
C GLU A 48 -24.69 15.85 -11.94
N MET A 49 -25.80 15.65 -12.66
CA MET A 49 -25.85 14.76 -13.82
C MET A 49 -24.90 15.25 -14.92
N GLY A 50 -24.92 16.54 -15.26
CA GLY A 50 -24.00 17.12 -16.25
C GLY A 50 -22.51 16.98 -15.89
N ASN A 51 -22.21 16.83 -14.60
CA ASN A 51 -20.85 16.60 -14.11
C ASN A 51 -20.49 15.12 -13.91
N SER A 52 -21.46 14.20 -14.02
CA SER A 52 -21.25 12.76 -13.88
C SER A 52 -20.51 12.18 -15.09
N THR A 53 -19.70 11.15 -14.83
CA THR A 53 -18.94 10.43 -15.87
C THR A 53 -19.84 9.84 -16.96
N LEU A 54 -21.07 9.41 -16.61
CA LEU A 54 -22.00 8.79 -17.56
C LEU A 54 -22.63 9.80 -18.53
N TYR A 55 -23.03 10.98 -18.03
CA TYR A 55 -23.95 11.87 -18.75
C TYR A 55 -23.28 13.14 -19.27
N ARG A 56 -22.00 13.38 -18.94
CA ARG A 56 -21.26 14.56 -19.40
C ARG A 56 -20.92 14.53 -20.89
N GLY A 57 -20.82 13.34 -21.49
CA GLY A 57 -20.45 13.17 -22.90
C GLY A 57 -20.32 11.70 -23.31
N PRO A 58 -19.94 11.43 -24.56
CA PRO A 58 -19.77 10.07 -25.05
C PRO A 58 -18.68 9.33 -24.27
N VAL A 59 -18.99 8.11 -23.83
CA VAL A 59 -18.12 7.27 -23.02
C VAL A 59 -17.30 6.37 -23.94
N ASP A 60 -15.98 6.56 -23.92
CA ASP A 60 -15.03 5.62 -24.53
C ASP A 60 -14.87 4.38 -23.62
N PRO A 61 -15.27 3.16 -24.06
CA PRO A 61 -15.10 1.94 -23.27
C PRO A 61 -13.63 1.64 -22.91
N ALA A 62 -12.67 2.04 -23.74
CA ALA A 62 -11.25 1.80 -23.49
C ALA A 62 -10.71 2.61 -22.29
N ASN A 63 -11.35 3.72 -21.95
CA ASN A 63 -10.95 4.56 -20.82
C ASN A 63 -11.07 3.80 -19.47
N TRP A 64 -12.04 2.90 -19.34
CA TRP A 64 -12.18 2.05 -18.14
C TRP A 64 -11.01 1.07 -17.98
N PHE A 65 -10.46 0.58 -19.10
CA PHE A 65 -9.22 -0.21 -19.12
C PHE A 65 -7.94 0.65 -18.97
N GLY A 66 -8.08 1.97 -18.80
CA GLY A 66 -6.97 2.90 -18.58
C GLY A 66 -6.28 3.39 -19.87
N ILE A 67 -6.91 3.18 -21.03
CA ILE A 67 -6.41 3.58 -22.35
C ILE A 67 -7.20 4.81 -22.84
N ARG A 68 -6.49 5.88 -23.21
CA ARG A 68 -7.08 7.17 -23.60
C ARG A 68 -6.40 7.72 -24.85
N LYS A 69 -7.18 8.30 -25.76
CA LYS A 69 -6.69 8.95 -26.98
C LYS A 69 -6.46 10.46 -26.77
N GLY A 70 -5.54 11.05 -27.53
CA GLY A 70 -5.38 12.51 -27.63
C GLY A 70 -4.48 13.13 -26.56
N PHE A 71 -3.65 12.33 -25.91
CA PHE A 71 -2.63 12.81 -24.96
C PHE A 71 -1.25 12.88 -25.63
N PRO A 72 -0.36 13.80 -25.22
CA PRO A 72 1.01 13.82 -25.74
C PRO A 72 1.71 12.49 -25.44
N ASN A 73 2.24 11.84 -26.49
CA ASN A 73 2.70 10.45 -26.44
C ASN A 73 3.63 10.17 -25.25
N LEU A 74 4.63 11.01 -25.00
CA LEU A 74 5.61 10.78 -23.94
C LEU A 74 5.03 10.98 -22.53
N GLY A 75 4.30 12.08 -22.30
CA GLY A 75 3.70 12.38 -20.99
C GLY A 75 2.68 11.33 -20.56
N TYR A 76 1.95 10.74 -21.52
CA TYR A 76 0.93 9.73 -21.25
C TYR A 76 1.50 8.39 -20.77
N ILE A 77 2.69 8.00 -21.25
CA ILE A 77 3.38 6.77 -20.87
C ILE A 77 4.45 6.98 -19.79
N GLN A 78 4.78 8.23 -19.44
CA GLN A 78 5.87 8.59 -18.52
C GLN A 78 5.83 7.81 -17.20
N ASN A 79 4.66 7.68 -16.57
CA ASN A 79 4.54 6.94 -15.31
C ASN A 79 4.89 5.45 -15.46
N HIS A 80 4.54 4.83 -16.59
CA HIS A 80 4.83 3.42 -16.85
C HIS A 80 6.30 3.24 -17.21
N LEU A 81 6.89 4.19 -17.93
CA LEU A 81 8.34 4.22 -18.17
C LEU A 81 9.13 4.33 -16.87
N LEU A 82 8.69 5.17 -15.93
CA LEU A 82 9.34 5.30 -14.62
C LEU A 82 9.25 3.98 -13.83
N VAL A 83 8.09 3.33 -13.81
CA VAL A 83 7.93 2.00 -13.17
C VAL A 83 8.86 0.97 -13.80
N LEU A 84 8.92 0.92 -15.14
CA LEU A 84 9.81 0.03 -15.86
C LEU A 84 11.29 0.30 -15.52
N LEU A 85 11.69 1.57 -15.49
CA LEU A 85 13.04 1.98 -15.11
C LEU A 85 13.40 1.50 -13.69
N LEU A 86 12.48 1.65 -12.73
CA LEU A 86 12.67 1.20 -11.35
C LEU A 86 12.80 -0.33 -11.25
N LEU A 87 11.99 -1.09 -12.01
CA LEU A 87 12.07 -2.56 -12.05
C LEU A 87 13.38 -3.05 -12.69
N VAL A 88 13.85 -2.36 -13.74
CA VAL A 88 15.16 -2.66 -14.34
C VAL A 88 16.29 -2.31 -13.36
N LEU A 89 16.20 -1.16 -12.68
CA LEU A 89 17.18 -0.73 -11.68
C LEU A 89 17.26 -1.73 -10.52
N GLU A 90 16.11 -2.23 -10.03
CA GLU A 90 16.05 -3.31 -9.03
C GLU A 90 16.91 -4.50 -9.50
N ALA A 91 16.67 -5.02 -10.70
CA ALA A 91 17.40 -6.15 -11.24
C ALA A 91 18.91 -5.86 -11.41
N VAL A 92 19.27 -4.66 -11.87
CA VAL A 92 20.66 -4.22 -12.01
C VAL A 92 21.37 -4.19 -10.65
N VAL A 93 20.73 -3.65 -9.61
CA VAL A 93 21.30 -3.60 -8.26
C VAL A 93 21.54 -5.01 -7.73
N TYR A 94 20.56 -5.92 -7.81
CA TYR A 94 20.75 -7.30 -7.35
C TYR A 94 21.89 -8.01 -8.09
N ARG A 95 21.95 -7.86 -9.42
CA ARG A 95 23.04 -8.46 -10.22
C ARG A 95 24.40 -7.87 -9.90
N ARG A 96 24.48 -6.55 -9.68
CA ARG A 96 25.72 -5.89 -9.30
C ARG A 96 26.23 -6.39 -7.94
N GLN A 97 25.34 -6.54 -6.97
CA GLN A 97 25.68 -7.06 -5.64
C GLN A 97 26.17 -8.52 -5.72
N GLU A 98 25.48 -9.37 -6.46
CA GLU A 98 25.88 -10.77 -6.68
C GLU A 98 27.26 -10.87 -7.36
N TYR A 99 27.48 -10.09 -8.42
CA TYR A 99 28.76 -10.04 -9.14
C TYR A 99 29.91 -9.60 -8.22
N TYR A 100 29.72 -8.52 -7.46
CA TYR A 100 30.73 -8.01 -6.53
C TYR A 100 31.10 -9.05 -5.47
N ARG A 101 30.10 -9.68 -4.86
CA ARG A 101 30.32 -10.74 -3.85
C ARG A 101 31.09 -11.92 -4.42
N LYS A 102 30.75 -12.36 -5.65
CA LYS A 102 31.45 -13.46 -6.31
C LYS A 102 32.91 -13.12 -6.62
N GLN A 103 33.17 -11.90 -7.10
CA GLN A 103 34.52 -11.44 -7.43
C GLN A 103 35.43 -11.38 -6.18
N HIS A 104 34.88 -10.92 -5.06
CA HIS A 104 35.62 -10.74 -3.80
C HIS A 104 35.47 -11.91 -2.82
N GLN A 105 34.82 -13.02 -3.22
CA GLN A 105 34.54 -14.19 -2.38
C GLN A 105 33.83 -13.83 -1.05
N LEU A 106 32.94 -12.83 -1.09
CA LEU A 106 32.17 -12.36 0.06
C LEU A 106 30.85 -13.12 0.20
N VAL A 107 30.41 -13.33 1.44
CA VAL A 107 29.09 -13.90 1.77
C VAL A 107 28.12 -12.75 2.00
N ALA A 108 26.83 -12.96 1.70
CA ALA A 108 25.81 -11.96 2.02
C ALA A 108 25.64 -11.84 3.56
N PRO A 109 25.51 -10.62 4.11
CA PRO A 109 25.32 -10.43 5.54
C PRO A 109 23.99 -11.04 5.97
N ILE A 110 24.02 -11.80 7.06
CA ILE A 110 22.88 -12.59 7.56
C ILE A 110 21.69 -11.69 7.93
N THR A 111 21.98 -10.49 8.45
CA THR A 111 20.97 -9.53 8.90
C THR A 111 20.66 -8.43 7.88
N GLU A 112 21.09 -8.59 6.62
CA GLU A 112 20.85 -7.61 5.53
C GLU A 112 21.25 -6.16 5.90
N THR A 113 22.26 -5.98 6.76
CA THR A 113 22.66 -4.68 7.31
C THR A 113 23.50 -3.83 6.36
N ILE A 114 23.58 -2.54 6.66
CA ILE A 114 24.44 -1.57 5.96
C ILE A 114 25.83 -1.55 6.59
N PHE A 115 25.90 -1.51 7.93
CA PHE A 115 27.14 -1.47 8.69
C PHE A 115 27.35 -2.82 9.40
N GLU A 116 28.28 -3.63 8.90
CA GLU A 116 28.58 -4.95 9.47
C GLU A 116 29.38 -4.88 10.78
N ASP A 117 30.05 -3.75 11.05
CA ASP A 117 30.90 -3.53 12.22
C ASP A 117 30.12 -3.26 13.51
N VAL A 118 28.78 -3.17 13.45
CA VAL A 118 27.94 -2.74 14.57
C VAL A 118 26.88 -3.77 14.93
N SER A 119 26.97 -4.23 16.19
CA SER A 119 26.04 -5.14 16.86
C SER A 119 25.42 -4.51 18.11
N ARG A 120 24.52 -5.25 18.78
CA ARG A 120 23.88 -4.82 20.03
C ARG A 120 24.88 -4.50 21.15
N GLU A 121 25.99 -5.24 21.25
CA GLU A 121 27.00 -5.02 22.29
C GLU A 121 27.68 -3.66 22.12
N GLN A 122 27.87 -3.22 20.88
CA GLN A 122 28.59 -1.99 20.56
C GLN A 122 27.69 -0.74 20.62
N LEU A 123 26.36 -0.92 20.77
CA LEU A 123 25.38 0.17 20.82
C LEU A 123 25.76 1.25 21.85
N ASP A 124 26.22 0.82 23.02
CA ASP A 124 26.42 1.68 24.19
C ASP A 124 27.85 2.27 24.26
N HIS A 125 28.72 2.00 23.27
CA HIS A 125 30.11 2.47 23.26
C HIS A 125 30.28 3.94 22.82
N GLY A 126 29.30 4.53 22.16
CA GLY A 126 29.35 5.93 21.73
C GLY A 126 28.24 6.34 20.76
N LEU A 127 28.05 7.65 20.60
CA LEU A 127 26.99 8.24 19.78
C LEU A 127 27.03 7.80 18.30
N VAL A 128 28.21 7.72 17.70
CA VAL A 128 28.35 7.31 16.29
C VAL A 128 27.95 5.84 16.10
N THR A 129 28.37 4.97 17.00
CA THR A 129 28.04 3.54 16.96
C THR A 129 26.55 3.33 17.23
N CYS A 130 25.97 4.08 18.17
CA CYS A 130 24.54 4.13 18.41
C CYS A 130 23.74 4.54 17.17
N ALA A 131 24.18 5.59 16.47
CA ALA A 131 23.54 6.03 15.22
C ALA A 131 23.61 4.95 14.13
N LYS A 132 24.78 4.33 13.91
CA LYS A 132 24.95 3.21 12.97
C LYS A 132 24.04 2.03 13.31
N TYR A 133 23.93 1.69 14.60
CA TYR A 133 23.06 0.63 15.07
C TYR A 133 21.59 0.91 14.74
N PHE A 134 21.11 2.12 15.00
CA PHE A 134 19.74 2.48 14.65
C PHE A 134 19.53 2.52 13.13
N LEU A 135 20.49 2.99 12.33
CA LEU A 135 20.37 2.91 10.87
C LEU A 135 20.17 1.46 10.37
N ASN A 136 20.82 0.48 11.01
CA ASN A 136 20.63 -0.93 10.70
C ASN A 136 19.32 -1.51 11.25
N TYR A 137 18.99 -1.24 12.52
CA TYR A 137 17.98 -2.00 13.28
C TYR A 137 16.82 -1.16 13.81
N PHE A 138 16.62 0.08 13.34
CA PHE A 138 15.52 0.95 13.78
C PHE A 138 14.16 0.27 13.61
N TYR A 139 13.89 -0.29 12.44
CA TYR A 139 12.61 -0.98 12.19
C TYR A 139 12.51 -2.32 12.94
N TYR A 140 13.64 -3.00 13.18
CA TYR A 140 13.66 -4.22 13.99
C TYR A 140 13.25 -3.92 15.44
N LYS A 141 13.65 -2.78 16.01
CA LYS A 141 13.28 -2.38 17.38
C LYS A 141 11.89 -1.76 17.46
N PHE A 142 11.56 -0.82 16.57
CA PHE A 142 10.36 0.02 16.67
C PHE A 142 9.24 -0.31 15.66
N GLY A 143 9.34 -1.45 14.96
CA GLY A 143 8.45 -1.74 13.84
C GLY A 143 6.97 -1.88 14.21
N LEU A 144 6.65 -2.39 15.42
CA LEU A 144 5.27 -2.46 15.92
C LEU A 144 4.68 -1.08 16.20
N GLU A 145 5.45 -0.23 16.88
CA GLU A 145 5.09 1.14 17.20
C GLU A 145 4.82 1.94 15.92
N ILE A 146 5.69 1.78 14.92
CA ILE A 146 5.51 2.39 13.59
C ILE A 146 4.24 1.84 12.92
N CYS A 147 3.99 0.53 12.97
CA CYS A 147 2.76 -0.06 12.40
C CYS A 147 1.49 0.51 13.05
N PHE A 148 1.49 0.69 14.38
CA PHE A 148 0.35 1.29 15.08
C PHE A 148 0.17 2.76 14.73
N LEU A 149 1.26 3.55 14.67
CA LEU A 149 1.21 4.94 14.22
C LEU A 149 0.68 5.04 12.79
N MET A 150 1.11 4.16 11.89
CA MET A 150 0.60 4.09 10.52
C MET A 150 -0.88 3.71 10.46
N THR A 151 -1.33 2.80 11.32
CA THR A 151 -2.75 2.42 11.41
C THR A 151 -3.60 3.60 11.88
N VAL A 152 -3.16 4.31 12.91
CA VAL A 152 -3.83 5.52 13.41
C VAL A 152 -3.82 6.63 12.35
N ASN A 153 -2.72 6.77 11.60
CA ASN A 153 -2.65 7.73 10.49
C ASN A 153 -3.67 7.41 9.39
N VAL A 154 -3.80 6.14 8.98
CA VAL A 154 -4.83 5.71 8.02
C VAL A 154 -6.23 6.03 8.56
N ILE A 155 -6.48 5.75 9.84
CA ILE A 155 -7.76 6.07 10.50
C ILE A 155 -8.04 7.59 10.45
N GLY A 156 -7.05 8.40 10.81
CA GLY A 156 -7.18 9.85 10.88
C GLY A 156 -7.35 10.53 9.51
N GLN A 157 -6.65 10.05 8.47
CA GLN A 157 -6.70 10.68 7.15
C GLN A 157 -7.92 10.28 6.32
N ARG A 158 -8.44 9.06 6.48
CA ARG A 158 -9.52 8.53 5.64
C ARG A 158 -10.90 8.98 6.07
N MET A 159 -11.18 9.01 7.39
CA MET A 159 -12.47 9.35 8.01
C MET A 159 -13.71 8.83 7.26
N ASN A 160 -13.66 7.59 6.77
CA ASN A 160 -14.73 6.95 6.00
C ASN A 160 -15.14 5.62 6.68
N PHE A 161 -16.18 4.97 6.19
CA PHE A 161 -16.71 3.74 6.78
C PHE A 161 -15.67 2.59 6.80
N MET A 162 -14.83 2.47 5.77
CA MET A 162 -13.80 1.43 5.67
C MET A 162 -12.80 1.48 6.82
N VAL A 163 -12.59 2.65 7.42
CA VAL A 163 -11.72 2.85 8.58
C VAL A 163 -12.18 2.08 9.81
N ILE A 164 -13.49 1.85 9.97
CA ILE A 164 -14.04 1.13 11.13
C ILE A 164 -13.42 -0.27 11.22
N LEU A 165 -13.20 -0.92 10.07
CA LEU A 165 -12.56 -2.24 10.03
C LEU A 165 -11.09 -2.19 10.50
N HIS A 166 -10.35 -1.14 10.13
CA HIS A 166 -8.99 -0.92 10.67
C HIS A 166 -9.03 -0.68 12.18
N GLY A 167 -9.98 0.12 12.68
CA GLY A 167 -10.17 0.35 14.11
C GLY A 167 -10.48 -0.92 14.89
N CYS A 168 -11.40 -1.76 14.38
CA CYS A 168 -11.72 -3.05 14.98
C CYS A 168 -10.49 -3.96 15.06
N TRP A 169 -9.72 -4.07 13.98
CA TRP A 169 -8.48 -4.86 13.98
C TRP A 169 -7.43 -4.31 14.94
N LEU A 170 -7.27 -2.98 15.00
CA LEU A 170 -6.37 -2.33 15.94
C LEU A 170 -6.73 -2.70 17.39
N VAL A 171 -8.02 -2.65 17.76
CA VAL A 171 -8.49 -3.06 19.09
C VAL A 171 -8.18 -4.55 19.34
N VAL A 172 -8.50 -5.43 18.38
CA VAL A 172 -8.21 -6.87 18.51
C VAL A 172 -6.71 -7.13 18.72
N ILE A 173 -5.83 -6.38 18.07
CA ILE A 173 -4.38 -6.50 18.25
C ILE A 173 -3.96 -5.95 19.62
N LEU A 174 -4.40 -4.74 19.99
CA LEU A 174 -3.99 -4.07 21.23
C LEU A 174 -4.50 -4.77 22.50
N THR A 175 -5.63 -5.49 22.43
CA THR A 175 -6.07 -6.33 23.56
C THR A 175 -5.08 -7.46 23.87
N ARG A 176 -4.22 -7.84 22.92
CA ARG A 176 -3.10 -8.77 23.14
C ARG A 176 -1.88 -7.98 23.64
N ARG A 177 -1.76 -7.83 24.95
CA ARG A 177 -0.68 -7.04 25.58
C ARG A 177 0.74 -7.58 25.36
N ARG A 178 0.92 -8.87 25.06
CA ARG A 178 2.24 -9.49 24.89
C ARG A 178 2.62 -9.55 23.41
N ARG A 179 3.85 -9.14 23.07
CA ARG A 179 4.44 -9.21 21.72
C ARG A 179 4.31 -10.60 21.10
N ALA A 180 4.61 -11.65 21.87
CA ALA A 180 4.48 -13.04 21.41
C ALA A 180 3.04 -13.45 21.04
N ALA A 181 2.03 -12.83 21.67
CA ALA A 181 0.63 -13.07 21.30
C ALA A 181 0.25 -12.32 20.02
N ILE A 182 0.73 -11.07 19.86
CA ILE A 182 0.56 -10.28 18.64
C ILE A 182 1.21 -10.99 17.45
N ALA A 183 2.45 -11.47 17.60
CA ALA A 183 3.21 -12.15 16.54
C ALA A 183 2.47 -13.39 15.97
N ARG A 184 1.70 -14.11 16.81
CA ARG A 184 0.89 -15.26 16.37
C ARG A 184 -0.34 -14.85 15.54
N LEU A 185 -0.90 -13.68 15.82
CA LEU A 185 -2.06 -13.14 15.09
C LEU A 185 -1.64 -12.40 13.80
N TRP A 186 -0.42 -11.90 13.76
CA TRP A 186 0.07 -10.98 12.73
C TRP A 186 -0.10 -11.47 11.28
N PRO A 187 0.15 -12.75 10.93
CA PRO A 187 -0.08 -13.23 9.56
C PRO A 187 -1.54 -13.09 9.11
N LYS A 188 -2.50 -13.27 10.02
CA LYS A 188 -3.94 -13.10 9.74
C LYS A 188 -4.27 -11.64 9.50
N TYR A 189 -3.64 -10.73 10.24
CA TYR A 189 -3.78 -9.29 10.02
C TYR A 189 -3.19 -8.86 8.67
N CYS A 190 -2.00 -9.36 8.32
CA CYS A 190 -1.40 -9.08 7.00
C CYS A 190 -2.30 -9.59 5.86
N LEU A 191 -2.86 -10.80 5.97
CA LEU A 191 -3.80 -11.33 4.99
C LEU A 191 -5.05 -10.46 4.87
N PHE A 192 -5.61 -10.02 6.00
CA PHE A 192 -6.73 -9.09 6.01
C PHE A 192 -6.38 -7.80 5.25
N LEU A 193 -5.24 -7.18 5.53
CA LEU A 193 -4.81 -5.95 4.85
C LEU A 193 -4.67 -6.13 3.33
N VAL A 194 -4.12 -7.26 2.87
CA VAL A 194 -4.02 -7.57 1.42
C VAL A 194 -5.40 -7.67 0.79
N VAL A 195 -6.28 -8.51 1.35
CA VAL A 195 -7.63 -8.72 0.81
C VAL A 195 -8.43 -7.42 0.86
N PHE A 196 -8.29 -6.65 1.93
CA PHE A 196 -9.00 -5.39 2.11
C PHE A 196 -8.53 -4.31 1.14
N LEU A 197 -7.22 -4.19 0.88
CA LEU A 197 -6.68 -3.27 -0.12
C LEU A 197 -7.17 -3.63 -1.53
N LEU A 198 -7.18 -4.91 -1.88
CA LEU A 198 -7.71 -5.38 -3.17
C LEU A 198 -9.21 -5.05 -3.31
N TYR A 199 -9.99 -5.29 -2.26
CA TYR A 199 -11.41 -4.94 -2.23
C TYR A 199 -11.63 -3.43 -2.41
N GLN A 200 -10.90 -2.58 -1.68
CA GLN A 200 -10.97 -1.13 -1.84
C GLN A 200 -10.59 -0.69 -3.26
N TYR A 201 -9.57 -1.32 -3.87
CA TYR A 201 -9.17 -1.01 -5.24
C TYR A 201 -10.28 -1.34 -6.24
N LEU A 202 -10.94 -2.49 -6.09
CA LEU A 202 -12.08 -2.87 -6.92
C LEU A 202 -13.25 -1.88 -6.79
N LEU A 203 -13.51 -1.36 -5.58
CA LEU A 203 -14.49 -0.28 -5.39
C LEU A 203 -14.09 1.01 -6.11
N CYS A 204 -12.79 1.34 -6.18
CA CYS A 204 -12.33 2.49 -6.95
C CYS A 204 -12.44 2.30 -8.46
N VAL A 205 -12.25 1.08 -8.96
CA VAL A 205 -12.41 0.76 -10.40
C VAL A 205 -13.89 0.85 -10.80
N GLY A 206 -14.79 0.34 -9.96
CA GLY A 206 -16.22 0.35 -10.23
C GLY A 206 -16.61 -0.44 -11.48
N MET A 207 -17.86 -0.29 -11.92
CA MET A 207 -18.37 -0.92 -13.13
C MET A 207 -18.07 -0.11 -14.40
N PRO A 208 -17.99 -0.77 -15.57
CA PRO A 208 -17.71 -0.08 -16.82
C PRO A 208 -18.79 0.96 -17.17
N PRO A 209 -18.42 2.25 -17.36
CA PRO A 209 -19.40 3.30 -17.67
C PRO A 209 -20.05 3.14 -19.05
N ALA A 210 -19.42 2.41 -19.97
CA ALA A 210 -19.97 2.15 -21.30
C ALA A 210 -21.26 1.29 -21.28
N LEU A 211 -21.58 0.65 -20.16
CA LEU A 211 -22.84 -0.08 -19.99
C LEU A 211 -24.06 0.86 -19.84
N CYS A 212 -23.85 2.16 -19.63
CA CYS A 212 -24.91 3.15 -19.40
C CYS A 212 -25.91 2.78 -18.29
N MET A 213 -25.47 1.97 -17.34
CA MET A 213 -26.22 1.64 -16.13
C MET A 213 -25.69 2.50 -14.99
N ASP A 214 -26.57 3.00 -14.12
CA ASP A 214 -26.17 3.73 -12.91
C ASP A 214 -26.28 2.83 -11.67
N TYR A 215 -25.58 3.21 -10.59
CA TYR A 215 -25.54 2.40 -9.39
C TYR A 215 -26.88 2.39 -8.63
N PRO A 216 -27.24 1.27 -7.98
CA PRO A 216 -28.51 1.11 -7.25
C PRO A 216 -28.84 2.21 -6.25
N TRP A 217 -27.85 2.78 -5.57
CA TRP A 217 -28.05 3.86 -4.60
C TRP A 217 -28.41 5.23 -5.23
N ARG A 218 -28.31 5.38 -6.55
CA ARG A 218 -28.70 6.60 -7.28
C ARG A 218 -30.11 6.56 -7.84
N TRP A 219 -30.64 5.38 -8.19
CA TRP A 219 -32.00 5.24 -8.76
C TRP A 219 -33.02 4.57 -7.82
N SER A 220 -32.57 3.98 -6.71
CA SER A 220 -33.49 3.42 -5.71
C SER A 220 -34.23 4.52 -4.94
N GLN A 221 -35.56 4.50 -5.02
CA GLN A 221 -36.45 5.41 -4.28
C GLN A 221 -36.64 5.00 -2.81
N SER A 222 -36.31 3.75 -2.45
CA SER A 222 -36.54 3.23 -1.10
C SER A 222 -35.51 3.72 -0.06
N LEU A 223 -34.34 4.18 -0.52
CA LEU A 223 -33.26 4.69 0.33
C LEU A 223 -32.59 5.88 -0.40
N PRO A 224 -33.05 7.13 -0.18
CA PRO A 224 -32.40 8.29 -0.77
C PRO A 224 -31.02 8.50 -0.14
N MET A 225 -30.00 7.98 -0.82
CA MET A 225 -28.60 8.10 -0.41
C MET A 225 -28.02 9.40 -0.94
N ASN A 226 -27.83 10.38 -0.06
CA ASN A 226 -27.17 11.63 -0.43
C ASN A 226 -25.71 11.40 -0.81
N SER A 227 -25.18 12.25 -1.71
CA SER A 227 -23.79 12.21 -2.19
C SER A 227 -22.74 12.17 -1.07
N ALA A 228 -22.98 12.86 0.05
CA ALA A 228 -22.10 12.84 1.22
C ALA A 228 -22.04 11.46 1.91
N LEU A 229 -23.17 10.76 2.00
CA LEU A 229 -23.24 9.45 2.64
C LEU A 229 -22.60 8.38 1.75
N ILE A 230 -22.81 8.43 0.43
CA ILE A 230 -22.15 7.56 -0.55
C ILE A 230 -20.62 7.69 -0.43
N LYS A 231 -20.14 8.94 -0.38
CA LYS A 231 -18.71 9.24 -0.19
C LYS A 231 -18.18 8.70 1.14
N TRP A 232 -18.93 8.88 2.23
CA TRP A 232 -18.53 8.39 3.56
C TRP A 232 -18.52 6.86 3.62
N LEU A 233 -19.47 6.17 3.00
CA LEU A 233 -19.49 4.71 2.88
C LEU A 233 -18.39 4.15 1.96
N TYR A 234 -17.73 5.01 1.18
CA TYR A 234 -16.72 4.63 0.19
C TYR A 234 -17.27 3.72 -0.90
N LEU A 235 -18.51 4.00 -1.34
CA LEU A 235 -19.15 3.29 -2.44
C LEU A 235 -18.63 3.82 -3.79
N PRO A 236 -18.60 2.97 -4.84
CA PRO A 236 -18.33 3.45 -6.18
C PRO A 236 -19.44 4.40 -6.64
N ASP A 237 -19.12 5.40 -7.47
CA ASP A 237 -20.12 6.33 -7.99
C ASP A 237 -19.55 7.07 -9.19
N PHE A 238 -20.38 7.37 -10.19
CA PHE A 238 -19.92 8.09 -11.39
C PHE A 238 -19.88 9.61 -11.22
N PHE A 239 -20.58 10.14 -10.20
CA PHE A 239 -20.56 11.56 -9.85
C PHE A 239 -19.53 11.84 -8.74
N VAL A 240 -19.62 11.14 -7.60
CA VAL A 240 -18.69 11.25 -6.46
C VAL A 240 -17.78 10.03 -6.39
N ALA A 241 -16.86 9.94 -7.34
CA ALA A 241 -15.92 8.83 -7.39
C ALA A 241 -15.08 8.72 -6.10
N PRO A 242 -14.89 7.51 -5.54
CA PRO A 242 -14.06 7.32 -4.36
C PRO A 242 -12.60 7.69 -4.68
N LYS A 243 -12.00 8.51 -3.80
CA LYS A 243 -10.62 8.96 -4.00
C LYS A 243 -9.64 7.79 -3.88
N SER A 244 -9.00 7.45 -5.00
CA SER A 244 -8.03 6.36 -5.07
C SER A 244 -6.66 6.72 -4.48
N THR A 245 -6.30 8.00 -4.43
CA THR A 245 -5.06 8.48 -3.80
C THR A 245 -4.95 8.10 -2.33
N ASN A 246 -6.09 7.92 -1.66
CA ASN A 246 -6.12 7.55 -0.27
C ASN A 246 -5.64 6.09 -0.05
N LEU A 247 -5.66 5.22 -1.08
CA LEU A 247 -5.13 3.84 -1.00
C LEU A 247 -3.62 3.79 -0.81
N ILE A 248 -2.91 4.89 -1.08
CA ILE A 248 -1.47 4.97 -0.82
C ILE A 248 -1.19 4.73 0.66
N ASN A 249 -2.00 5.28 1.56
CA ASN A 249 -1.79 5.10 3.00
C ASN A 249 -2.01 3.65 3.44
N ASP A 250 -3.06 3.01 2.95
CA ASP A 250 -3.34 1.59 3.20
C ASP A 250 -2.24 0.69 2.64
N PHE A 251 -1.68 1.04 1.47
CA PHE A 251 -0.53 0.35 0.89
C PHE A 251 0.74 0.51 1.76
N VAL A 252 1.03 1.72 2.24
CA VAL A 252 2.19 1.94 3.14
C VAL A 252 1.99 1.20 4.46
N LEU A 253 0.77 1.18 5.01
CA LEU A 253 0.45 0.36 6.18
C LEU A 253 0.70 -1.13 5.93
N LEU A 254 0.23 -1.65 4.79
CA LEU A 254 0.48 -3.04 4.40
C LEU A 254 1.98 -3.32 4.23
N LEU A 255 2.74 -2.40 3.64
CA LEU A 255 4.19 -2.50 3.52
C LEU A 255 4.86 -2.61 4.89
N CYS A 256 4.52 -1.71 5.81
CA CYS A 256 4.99 -1.76 7.21
C CYS A 256 4.61 -3.09 7.85
N ALA A 257 3.34 -3.51 7.78
CA ALA A 257 2.89 -4.75 8.38
C ALA A 257 3.62 -5.99 7.82
N ALA A 258 3.88 -6.01 6.52
CA ALA A 258 4.66 -7.08 5.87
C ALA A 258 6.12 -7.11 6.35
N GLN A 259 6.77 -5.94 6.49
CA GLN A 259 8.12 -5.88 7.07
C GLN A 259 8.11 -6.30 8.55
N GLN A 260 7.09 -5.92 9.31
CA GLN A 260 6.95 -6.34 10.71
C GLN A 260 6.75 -7.85 10.84
N TRP A 261 6.10 -8.49 9.86
CA TRP A 261 6.05 -9.95 9.82
C TRP A 261 7.46 -10.54 9.64
N ARG A 262 8.28 -10.00 8.73
CA ARG A 262 9.68 -10.44 8.60
C ARG A 262 10.45 -10.26 9.92
N VAL A 263 10.25 -9.15 10.62
CA VAL A 263 10.86 -8.91 11.94
C VAL A 263 10.44 -9.99 12.95
N PHE A 264 9.16 -10.34 13.04
CA PHE A 264 8.70 -11.40 13.94
C PHE A 264 9.28 -12.79 13.63
N VAL A 265 9.65 -13.05 12.37
CA VAL A 265 10.36 -14.28 11.99
C VAL A 265 11.84 -14.18 12.38
N ALA A 266 12.47 -13.04 12.10
CA ALA A 266 13.87 -12.77 12.43
C ALA A 266 14.14 -12.85 13.95
N GLU A 267 13.24 -12.33 14.79
CA GLU A 267 13.33 -12.40 16.26
C GLU A 267 13.43 -13.82 16.82
N ARG A 268 13.10 -14.86 16.04
CA ARG A 268 13.20 -16.27 16.46
C ARG A 268 14.54 -16.91 16.09
N THR A 269 15.40 -16.22 15.37
CA THR A 269 16.68 -16.75 14.89
C THR A 269 17.82 -16.23 15.75
N GLU A 270 18.73 -17.14 16.13
CA GLU A 270 19.86 -16.83 17.02
C GLU A 270 20.80 -15.77 16.42
N GLU A 271 20.99 -15.81 15.10
CA GLU A 271 21.84 -14.88 14.36
C GLU A 271 21.36 -13.42 14.52
N TRP A 272 20.05 -13.20 14.38
CA TRP A 272 19.44 -11.89 14.58
C TRP A 272 19.42 -11.46 16.05
N LEU A 273 19.20 -12.41 16.98
CA LEU A 273 19.27 -12.12 18.41
C LEU A 273 20.67 -11.70 18.84
N ARG A 274 21.72 -12.34 18.30
CA ARG A 274 23.11 -11.97 18.58
C ARG A 274 23.47 -10.61 18.00
N ALA A 275 23.05 -10.33 16.76
CA ALA A 275 23.44 -9.10 16.07
C ALA A 275 22.63 -7.87 16.55
N ALA A 276 21.31 -8.02 16.70
CA ALA A 276 20.38 -6.93 16.98
C ALA A 276 19.78 -6.98 18.40
N GLY A 277 20.10 -8.01 19.19
CA GLY A 277 19.60 -8.17 20.55
C GLY A 277 18.15 -8.68 20.63
N ASP A 278 17.79 -9.12 21.83
CA ASP A 278 16.44 -9.57 22.19
C ASP A 278 15.42 -8.41 22.14
N ASN A 279 14.18 -8.76 21.80
CA ASN A 279 13.00 -7.90 21.68
C ASN A 279 11.80 -8.41 22.51
N ALA A 280 11.98 -9.50 23.28
CA ALA A 280 10.92 -10.05 24.11
C ALA A 280 10.52 -9.10 25.24
N ASP A 281 9.21 -8.95 25.47
CA ASP A 281 8.71 -8.24 26.63
C ASP A 281 9.08 -9.03 27.90
N ARG A 282 9.84 -8.41 28.81
CA ARG A 282 10.25 -9.00 30.10
C ARG A 282 9.50 -8.36 31.27
N PRO A 283 8.31 -8.86 31.63
CA PRO A 283 7.51 -8.28 32.72
C PRO A 283 8.11 -8.52 34.12
N ASP A 284 8.97 -9.53 34.29
CA ASP A 284 9.50 -9.96 35.60
C ASP A 284 10.97 -9.54 35.81
N LEU A 285 11.35 -8.33 35.38
CA LEU A 285 12.74 -7.84 35.42
C LEU A 285 13.35 -7.84 36.84
N GLU A 286 12.53 -7.65 37.88
CA GLU A 286 12.95 -7.64 39.28
C GLU A 286 13.49 -8.99 39.77
N ARG A 287 13.20 -10.09 39.06
CA ARG A 287 13.65 -11.44 39.41
C ARG A 287 14.91 -11.87 38.66
N GLU A 288 15.40 -11.08 37.70
CA GLU A 288 16.63 -11.40 36.99
C GLU A 288 17.85 -10.94 37.81
N PRO A 289 18.77 -11.84 38.16
CA PRO A 289 19.92 -11.51 39.01
C PRO A 289 20.97 -10.63 38.32
N HIS A 290 20.89 -10.41 37.01
CA HIS A 290 21.89 -9.66 36.25
C HIS A 290 21.24 -8.78 35.15
N ASN A 291 21.37 -7.45 35.29
CA ASN A 291 21.02 -6.53 34.22
C ASN A 291 22.21 -6.43 33.25
N PRO A 292 22.06 -6.80 31.96
CA PRO A 292 23.15 -6.76 30.99
C PRO A 292 23.54 -5.34 30.57
N THR A 293 22.75 -4.32 30.94
CA THR A 293 23.02 -2.92 30.57
C THR A 293 23.96 -2.29 31.60
N PRO A 294 25.07 -1.65 31.19
CA PRO A 294 25.98 -0.96 32.11
C PRO A 294 25.28 0.22 32.80
N ASN A 295 25.82 0.64 33.95
CA ASN A 295 25.29 1.80 34.66
C ASN A 295 25.57 3.09 33.87
N PHE A 296 24.51 3.78 33.48
CA PHE A 296 24.55 5.04 32.73
C PHE A 296 24.09 6.26 33.55
N ILE A 297 23.91 6.11 34.87
CA ILE A 297 23.49 7.21 35.76
C ILE A 297 24.62 8.23 35.96
N HIS A 298 25.86 7.76 35.93
CA HIS A 298 27.04 8.60 36.08
C HIS A 298 27.73 8.72 34.72
N CYS A 299 27.80 9.95 34.21
CA CYS A 299 28.44 10.31 32.94
C CYS A 299 29.91 10.64 33.13
#